data_AF-A0A8H3W4D9-F1
#
_entry.id   AF-A0A8H3W4D9-F1
#
_cell.length_a   1.000
_cell.length_b   1.000
_cell.length_c   1.000
_cell.angle_alpha   90.00
_cell.angle_beta   90.00
_cell.angle_gamma   90.00
#
_symmetry.space_group_name_H-M   'P 1'
#
loop_
_entity.id
_entity.type
_entity.pdbx_description
1 polymer ?
#
loop_
_entity_poly.entity_id
_entity_poly.type
_entity_poly.pdbx_seq_one_letter_code
_entity_poly.pdbx_strand_id
1 'polypeptide(L)'
;MPSSIEKAVYEPVNDSDDCEINLNQIVQLSYEKSYRRLRVINIFLVFAVALAVLYAAYLHLHLHDDAPSLGTDPFGFVPADIGEPRQWMTFGVEDPYYIPYDIFDDVERVERLVENLLELDHPGLLTHGQKTSYMGVDNKLRELTPTTAYRNNMTEEFPVYFTRAFHQMHCIILFTDAYGHILHGKESRWDPEHIAHCVNVLRESVACLADASVASFTYKEDRHIARDQKLYCRNYMALRKWADDPTKAARYDIVENLLPENLEKHKSTEKRGI
;
A
#
# COMPACT_ATOMS: atom_id res chain seq x y z
N MET A 1 -75.21 81.19 -66.87
CA MET A 1 -75.90 81.03 -65.57
C MET A 1 -74.89 80.50 -64.56
N PRO A 2 -74.77 81.12 -63.39
CA PRO A 2 -73.68 80.90 -62.44
C PRO A 2 -73.97 79.70 -61.52
N SER A 3 -72.93 79.02 -61.06
CA SER A 3 -73.02 78.16 -59.87
C SER A 3 -71.72 78.30 -59.08
N SER A 4 -71.86 78.96 -57.94
CA SER A 4 -70.86 79.24 -56.91
C SER A 4 -70.60 77.98 -56.07
N ILE A 5 -69.34 77.57 -55.94
CA ILE A 5 -68.95 76.51 -55.00
C ILE A 5 -68.39 77.15 -53.73
N GLU A 6 -68.96 76.72 -52.61
CA GLU A 6 -68.69 77.09 -51.21
C GLU A 6 -67.23 76.93 -50.80
N LYS A 7 -66.75 77.85 -49.96
CA LYS A 7 -65.48 77.75 -49.24
C LYS A 7 -65.68 76.84 -48.02
N ALA A 8 -64.91 75.75 -47.95
CA ALA A 8 -64.85 74.89 -46.77
C ALA A 8 -64.18 75.63 -45.59
N VAL A 9 -64.84 75.57 -44.44
CA VAL A 9 -64.39 76.09 -43.14
C VAL A 9 -63.33 75.12 -42.59
N TYR A 10 -62.21 75.66 -42.10
CA TYR A 10 -61.15 74.90 -41.46
C TYR A 10 -61.47 74.74 -39.96
N GLU A 11 -61.63 73.50 -39.49
CA GLU A 11 -61.67 73.17 -38.06
C GLU A 11 -60.25 72.82 -37.58
N PRO A 12 -59.76 73.43 -36.48
CA PRO A 12 -58.48 73.06 -35.90
C PRO A 12 -58.58 71.67 -35.27
N VAL A 13 -57.58 70.82 -35.54
CA VAL A 13 -57.41 69.52 -34.90
C VAL A 13 -57.26 69.73 -33.40
N ASN A 14 -58.16 69.09 -32.66
CA ASN A 14 -58.20 69.06 -31.21
C ASN A 14 -56.97 68.30 -30.70
N ASP A 15 -56.01 69.01 -30.09
CA ASP A 15 -54.97 68.39 -29.24
C ASP A 15 -55.67 67.87 -27.98
N SER A 16 -56.11 66.61 -28.04
CA SER A 16 -56.55 65.89 -26.85
C SER A 16 -55.80 64.58 -26.77
N ASP A 17 -54.83 64.57 -25.85
CA ASP A 17 -54.55 63.47 -24.92
C ASP A 17 -54.53 62.06 -25.50
N ASP A 18 -53.37 61.61 -25.97
CA ASP A 18 -53.05 60.17 -26.05
C ASP A 18 -51.52 59.95 -26.10
N CYS A 19 -50.80 60.41 -25.07
CA CYS A 19 -49.45 59.90 -24.81
C CYS A 19 -49.07 59.92 -23.33
N GLU A 20 -49.94 59.45 -22.45
CA GLU A 20 -49.48 58.87 -21.17
C GLU A 20 -49.11 57.41 -21.42
N ILE A 21 -47.95 57.19 -22.03
CA ILE A 21 -47.30 55.89 -21.93
C ILE A 21 -46.93 55.72 -20.46
N ASN A 22 -47.67 54.83 -19.77
CA ASN A 22 -47.53 54.59 -18.35
C ASN A 22 -46.11 54.09 -18.05
N LEU A 23 -45.24 55.01 -17.61
CA LEU A 23 -43.81 54.78 -17.37
C LEU A 23 -43.59 53.59 -16.42
N ASN A 24 -44.52 53.36 -15.49
CA ASN A 24 -44.50 52.23 -14.57
C ASN A 24 -44.68 50.88 -15.26
N GLN A 25 -45.48 50.79 -16.33
CA GLN A 25 -45.62 49.56 -17.14
C GLN A 25 -44.35 49.26 -17.94
N ILE A 26 -43.70 50.28 -18.53
CA ILE A 26 -42.43 50.10 -19.25
C ILE A 26 -41.31 49.68 -18.29
N VAL A 27 -41.24 50.30 -17.12
CA VAL A 27 -40.26 49.95 -16.07
C VAL A 27 -40.50 48.52 -15.56
N GLN A 28 -41.75 48.11 -15.34
CA GLN A 28 -42.08 46.73 -14.96
C GLN A 28 -41.69 45.70 -16.04
N LEU A 29 -42.03 45.94 -17.31
CA LEU A 29 -41.69 45.05 -18.42
C LEU A 29 -40.17 44.93 -18.63
N SER A 30 -39.44 46.04 -18.46
CA SER A 30 -37.98 46.09 -18.52
C SER A 30 -37.32 45.29 -17.38
N TYR A 31 -37.88 45.42 -16.17
CA TYR A 31 -37.43 44.69 -14.98
C TYR A 31 -37.71 43.19 -15.10
N GLU A 32 -38.89 42.79 -15.57
CA GLU A 32 -39.23 41.38 -15.82
C GLU A 32 -38.32 40.74 -16.87
N LYS A 33 -38.00 41.45 -17.95
CA LYS A 33 -37.09 40.95 -19.00
C LYS A 33 -35.67 40.76 -18.48
N SER A 34 -35.17 41.69 -17.67
CA SER A 34 -33.85 41.61 -17.04
C SER A 34 -33.79 40.49 -16.01
N TYR A 35 -34.84 40.37 -15.18
CA TYR A 35 -34.94 39.32 -14.17
C TYR A 35 -35.08 37.91 -14.79
N ARG A 36 -35.80 37.79 -15.91
CA ARG A 36 -35.86 36.54 -16.69
C ARG A 36 -34.50 36.14 -17.24
N ARG A 37 -33.68 37.10 -17.71
CA ARG A 37 -32.29 36.84 -18.16
C ARG A 37 -31.41 36.38 -16.99
N LEU A 38 -31.49 37.04 -15.83
CA LEU A 38 -30.76 36.62 -14.64
C LEU A 38 -31.18 35.23 -14.15
N ARG A 39 -32.47 34.88 -14.20
CA ARG A 39 -32.93 33.52 -13.85
C ARG A 39 -32.35 32.47 -14.78
N VAL A 40 -32.34 32.71 -16.08
CA VAL A 40 -31.76 31.79 -17.07
C VAL A 40 -30.25 31.64 -16.81
N ILE A 41 -29.52 32.74 -16.59
CA ILE A 41 -28.08 32.70 -16.27
C ILE A 41 -27.83 31.92 -14.97
N ASN A 42 -28.61 32.15 -13.92
CA ASN A 42 -28.48 31.40 -12.66
C ASN A 42 -28.78 29.91 -12.84
N ILE A 43 -29.79 29.55 -13.63
CA ILE A 43 -30.08 28.13 -13.94
C ILE A 43 -28.89 27.49 -14.66
N PHE A 44 -28.30 28.17 -15.65
CA PHE A 44 -27.11 27.69 -16.35
C PHE A 44 -25.90 27.56 -15.41
N LEU A 45 -25.68 28.53 -14.51
CA LEU A 45 -24.60 28.47 -13.51
C LEU A 45 -24.79 27.31 -12.53
N VAL A 46 -26.00 27.12 -12.01
CA VAL A 46 -26.31 25.99 -11.11
C VAL A 46 -26.11 24.66 -11.83
N PHE A 47 -26.55 24.55 -13.08
CA PHE A 47 -26.34 23.34 -13.88
C PHE A 47 -24.86 23.08 -14.16
N ALA A 48 -24.09 24.12 -14.49
CA ALA A 48 -22.64 24.01 -14.71
C ALA A 48 -21.91 23.58 -13.43
N VAL A 49 -22.26 24.12 -12.27
CA VAL A 49 -21.70 23.72 -10.97
C VAL A 49 -22.07 22.27 -10.65
N ALA A 50 -23.33 21.87 -10.87
CA ALA A 50 -23.76 20.50 -10.66
C ALA A 50 -22.99 19.51 -11.55
N LEU A 51 -22.79 19.83 -12.84
CA LEU A 51 -21.98 19.03 -13.74
C LEU A 51 -20.50 18.97 -13.30
N ALA A 52 -19.94 20.08 -12.82
CA ALA A 52 -18.57 20.10 -12.31
C ALA A 52 -18.40 19.23 -11.05
N VAL A 53 -19.38 19.26 -10.13
CA VAL A 53 -19.39 18.40 -8.94
C VAL A 53 -19.55 16.93 -9.32
N LEU A 54 -20.47 16.62 -10.24
CA LEU A 54 -20.65 15.24 -10.73
C LEU A 54 -19.41 14.73 -11.46
N TYR A 55 -18.75 15.58 -12.25
CA TYR A 55 -17.50 15.23 -12.92
C TYR A 55 -16.35 15.04 -11.93
N ALA A 56 -16.23 15.89 -10.91
CA ALA A 56 -15.25 15.72 -9.84
C ALA A 56 -15.50 14.44 -9.03
N ALA A 57 -16.77 14.10 -8.74
CA ALA A 57 -17.14 12.84 -8.10
C ALA A 57 -16.83 11.63 -8.99
N TYR A 58 -17.13 11.72 -10.30
CA TYR A 58 -16.78 10.70 -11.28
C TYR A 58 -15.27 10.46 -11.33
N LEU A 59 -14.49 11.55 -11.43
CA LEU A 59 -13.03 11.50 -11.39
C LEU A 59 -12.53 10.91 -10.07
N HIS A 60 -13.08 11.31 -8.93
CA HIS A 60 -12.67 10.75 -7.63
C HIS A 60 -12.97 9.25 -7.53
N LEU A 61 -14.08 8.79 -8.11
CA LEU A 61 -14.46 7.38 -8.12
C LEU A 61 -13.71 6.53 -9.15
N HIS A 62 -13.19 7.12 -10.24
CA HIS A 62 -12.60 6.38 -11.38
C HIS A 62 -11.12 6.66 -11.64
N LEU A 63 -10.51 7.68 -11.02
CA LEU A 63 -9.06 7.94 -11.10
C LEU A 63 -8.27 7.30 -9.95
N HIS A 64 -8.92 6.61 -9.01
CA HIS A 64 -8.19 5.70 -8.14
C HIS A 64 -7.80 4.48 -8.98
N ASP A 65 -6.58 4.51 -9.51
CA ASP A 65 -5.90 3.33 -10.02
C ASP A 65 -5.97 2.26 -8.92
N ASP A 66 -6.73 1.19 -9.15
CA ASP A 66 -6.91 0.03 -8.25
C ASP A 66 -5.63 -0.83 -8.17
N ALA A 67 -4.47 -0.29 -8.55
CA ALA A 67 -3.21 -0.97 -8.42
C ALA A 67 -2.94 -1.26 -6.93
N PRO A 68 -2.67 -2.52 -6.55
CA PRO A 68 -2.36 -2.88 -5.18
C PRO A 68 -1.23 -2.00 -4.65
N SER A 69 -1.38 -1.48 -3.42
CA SER A 69 -0.34 -0.64 -2.84
C SER A 69 0.94 -1.44 -2.68
N LEU A 70 2.09 -0.79 -2.87
CA LEU A 70 3.37 -1.48 -2.81
C LEU A 70 3.56 -2.18 -1.45
N GLY A 71 3.98 -3.44 -1.50
CA GLY A 71 4.10 -4.32 -0.34
C GLY A 71 2.83 -5.10 0.02
N THR A 72 1.66 -4.79 -0.55
CA THR A 72 0.48 -5.67 -0.48
C THR A 72 0.72 -6.94 -1.27
N ASP A 73 -0.04 -8.00 -0.96
CA ASP A 73 -0.04 -9.19 -1.77
C ASP A 73 -0.92 -8.94 -3.02
N PRO A 74 -0.32 -8.82 -4.22
CA PRO A 74 -1.08 -8.56 -5.44
C PRO A 74 -1.87 -9.78 -5.91
N PHE A 75 -1.67 -10.96 -5.30
CA PHE A 75 -2.32 -12.21 -5.69
C PHE A 75 -3.43 -12.65 -4.73
N GLY A 76 -3.66 -11.89 -3.65
CA GLY A 76 -4.84 -12.04 -2.79
C GLY A 76 -4.83 -13.24 -1.83
N PHE A 77 -3.66 -13.79 -1.52
CA PHE A 77 -3.49 -14.75 -0.43
C PHE A 77 -3.54 -14.06 0.94
N VAL A 78 -2.85 -12.93 1.09
CA VAL A 78 -2.93 -12.05 2.27
C VAL A 78 -3.95 -10.93 2.01
N PRO A 79 -4.93 -10.70 2.91
CA PRO A 79 -5.88 -9.60 2.72
C PRO A 79 -5.18 -8.22 2.67
N ALA A 80 -5.63 -7.36 1.76
CA ALA A 80 -4.96 -6.09 1.46
C ALA A 80 -5.02 -5.08 2.62
N ASP A 81 -6.03 -5.16 3.48
CA ASP A 81 -6.24 -4.31 4.65
C ASP A 81 -5.29 -4.63 5.81
N ILE A 82 -4.66 -5.81 5.81
CA ILE A 82 -3.69 -6.18 6.84
C ILE A 82 -2.51 -5.21 6.81
N GLY A 83 -2.27 -4.53 7.93
CA GLY A 83 -1.20 -3.54 8.04
C GLY A 83 -1.53 -2.15 7.51
N GLU A 84 -2.77 -1.92 7.05
CA GLU A 84 -3.29 -0.59 6.74
C GLU A 84 -4.13 -0.03 7.93
N PRO A 85 -4.36 1.29 7.99
CA PRO A 85 -3.73 2.32 7.17
C PRO A 85 -2.24 2.47 7.51
N ARG A 86 -1.44 2.84 6.51
CA ARG A 86 -0.04 3.23 6.71
C ARG A 86 0.09 4.35 7.75
N GLN A 87 1.13 4.25 8.55
CA GLN A 87 1.38 5.15 9.67
C GLN A 87 2.87 5.49 9.78
N TRP A 88 3.17 6.62 10.42
CA TRP A 88 4.52 7.00 10.77
C TRP A 88 5.03 6.13 11.92
N MET A 89 6.11 5.38 11.68
CA MET A 89 6.70 4.43 12.63
C MET A 89 8.17 4.74 12.89
N THR A 90 8.61 4.37 14.09
CA THR A 90 10.00 4.38 14.53
C THR A 90 10.39 2.96 14.92
N PHE A 91 11.57 2.52 14.50
CA PHE A 91 12.09 1.18 14.78
C PHE A 91 13.24 1.32 15.79
N GLY A 92 12.86 1.52 17.06
CA GLY A 92 13.81 1.74 18.17
C GLY A 92 14.02 0.48 19.01
N VAL A 93 14.61 0.66 20.20
CA VAL A 93 14.89 -0.42 21.17
C VAL A 93 13.66 -1.21 21.63
N GLU A 94 12.46 -0.63 21.48
CA GLU A 94 11.19 -1.27 21.83
C GLU A 94 10.67 -2.19 20.71
N ASP A 95 11.28 -2.16 19.52
CA ASP A 95 10.91 -3.06 18.44
C ASP A 95 11.40 -4.48 18.76
N PRO A 96 10.53 -5.51 18.70
CA PRO A 96 10.93 -6.88 19.00
C PRO A 96 11.98 -7.44 18.04
N TYR A 97 12.16 -6.85 16.86
CA TYR A 97 13.20 -7.19 15.89
C TYR A 97 14.43 -6.27 15.97
N TYR A 98 14.53 -5.42 17.00
CA TYR A 98 15.66 -4.52 17.16
C TYR A 98 16.97 -5.30 17.40
N ILE A 99 17.98 -5.00 16.59
CA ILE A 99 19.33 -5.55 16.73
C ILE A 99 20.22 -4.48 17.37
N PRO A 100 20.73 -4.68 18.60
CA PRO A 100 21.59 -3.71 19.26
C PRO A 100 22.89 -3.42 18.49
N TYR A 101 23.37 -2.18 18.56
CA TYR A 101 24.60 -1.79 17.84
C TYR A 101 25.87 -2.49 18.34
N ASP A 102 25.88 -2.93 19.60
CA ASP A 102 26.97 -3.67 20.25
C ASP A 102 26.75 -5.19 20.19
N ILE A 103 25.80 -5.68 19.37
CA ILE A 103 25.45 -7.10 19.33
C ILE A 103 26.65 -7.99 18.99
N PHE A 104 27.55 -7.50 18.13
CA PHE A 104 28.69 -8.26 17.64
C PHE A 104 29.91 -8.23 18.56
N ASP A 105 29.85 -7.53 19.70
CA ASP A 105 30.96 -7.51 20.67
C ASP A 105 31.12 -8.85 21.41
N ASP A 106 30.07 -9.68 21.42
CA ASP A 106 30.01 -10.96 22.12
C ASP A 106 29.16 -11.98 21.35
N VAL A 107 29.77 -13.11 20.97
CA VAL A 107 29.09 -14.18 20.24
C VAL A 107 27.92 -14.81 21.00
N GLU A 108 27.99 -14.87 22.33
CA GLU A 108 26.90 -15.42 23.16
C GLU A 108 25.68 -14.48 23.18
N ARG A 109 25.89 -13.19 22.93
CA ARG A 109 24.78 -12.24 22.71
C ARG A 109 24.17 -12.41 21.33
N VAL A 110 25.00 -12.61 20.29
CA VAL A 110 24.52 -12.91 18.93
C VAL A 110 23.64 -14.16 18.96
N GLU A 111 24.13 -15.26 19.52
CA GLU A 111 23.42 -16.55 19.59
C GLU A 111 22.05 -16.39 20.27
N ARG A 112 22.01 -15.75 21.45
CA ARG A 112 20.75 -15.50 22.18
C ARG A 112 19.78 -14.59 21.43
N LEU A 113 20.27 -13.53 20.78
CA LEU A 113 19.41 -12.65 20.00
C LEU A 113 18.83 -13.41 18.81
N VAL A 114 19.66 -14.14 18.07
CA VAL A 114 19.23 -14.93 16.92
C VAL A 114 18.19 -15.96 17.32
N GLU A 115 18.40 -16.68 18.43
CA GLU A 115 17.41 -17.61 18.98
C GLU A 115 16.07 -16.92 19.24
N ASN A 116 16.07 -15.79 19.95
CA ASN A 116 14.86 -15.01 20.21
C ASN A 116 14.17 -14.52 18.92
N LEU A 117 14.95 -14.07 17.92
CA LEU A 117 14.39 -13.59 16.66
C LEU A 117 13.82 -14.73 15.81
N LEU A 118 14.44 -15.92 15.83
CA LEU A 118 13.91 -17.11 15.18
C LEU A 118 12.61 -17.59 15.82
N GLU A 119 12.45 -17.46 17.14
CA GLU A 119 11.16 -17.70 17.81
C GLU A 119 10.08 -16.72 17.36
N LEU A 120 10.46 -15.51 16.96
CA LEU A 120 9.55 -14.51 16.38
C LEU A 120 9.35 -14.68 14.88
N ASP A 121 10.16 -15.49 14.19
CA ASP A 121 10.14 -15.64 12.74
C ASP A 121 9.55 -17.00 12.34
N HIS A 122 8.23 -17.11 12.45
CA HIS A 122 7.45 -18.19 11.84
C HIS A 122 6.90 -17.74 10.47
N PRO A 123 7.60 -17.93 9.36
CA PRO A 123 7.23 -17.32 8.08
C PRO A 123 6.14 -18.10 7.32
N GLY A 124 5.86 -19.34 7.74
CA GLY A 124 4.98 -20.27 7.04
C GLY A 124 3.49 -20.03 7.30
N LEU A 125 2.71 -20.04 6.24
CA LEU A 125 1.26 -19.94 6.25
C LEU A 125 0.64 -21.21 5.68
N LEU A 126 -0.25 -21.85 6.43
CA LEU A 126 -1.07 -22.95 5.96
C LEU A 126 -1.91 -22.51 4.77
N THR A 127 -1.96 -23.33 3.72
CA THR A 127 -2.77 -22.96 2.54
C THR A 127 -4.26 -23.16 2.74
N HIS A 128 -4.66 -24.15 3.54
CA HIS A 128 -6.06 -24.60 3.63
C HIS A 128 -6.72 -24.89 2.27
N GLY A 129 -5.92 -25.32 1.29
CA GLY A 129 -6.38 -25.53 -0.09
C GLY A 129 -6.58 -24.25 -0.90
N GLN A 130 -6.36 -23.07 -0.31
CA GLN A 130 -6.30 -21.82 -1.05
C GLN A 130 -5.10 -21.85 -1.99
N LYS A 131 -5.38 -21.60 -3.27
CA LYS A 131 -4.37 -21.43 -4.30
C LYS A 131 -4.04 -19.96 -4.47
N THR A 132 -2.81 -19.68 -4.86
CA THR A 132 -2.39 -18.35 -5.27
C THR A 132 -1.59 -18.44 -6.57
N SER A 133 -1.13 -17.31 -7.08
CA SER A 133 -0.41 -17.23 -8.33
C SER A 133 0.82 -16.33 -8.18
N TYR A 134 1.68 -16.35 -9.19
CA TYR A 134 2.79 -15.41 -9.32
C TYR A 134 2.92 -14.97 -10.78
N MET A 135 3.56 -13.82 -10.99
CA MET A 135 3.91 -13.35 -12.33
C MET A 135 5.23 -13.99 -12.77
N GLY A 136 5.19 -14.79 -13.83
CA GLY A 136 6.39 -15.37 -14.45
C GLY A 136 7.24 -14.32 -15.16
N VAL A 137 8.51 -14.66 -15.43
CA VAL A 137 9.46 -13.80 -16.17
C VAL A 137 9.00 -13.45 -17.59
N ASP A 138 8.06 -14.22 -18.13
CA ASP A 138 7.40 -14.01 -19.43
C ASP A 138 6.15 -13.14 -19.33
N ASN A 139 5.92 -12.49 -18.18
CA ASN A 139 4.72 -11.71 -17.84
C ASN A 139 3.43 -12.52 -17.94
N LYS A 140 3.50 -13.83 -17.69
CA LYS A 140 2.32 -14.69 -17.61
C LYS A 140 2.05 -15.07 -16.16
N LEU A 141 0.79 -14.98 -15.79
CA LEU A 141 0.32 -15.48 -14.50
C LEU A 141 0.45 -17.02 -14.48
N ARG A 142 1.02 -17.53 -13.39
CA ARG A 142 1.20 -18.98 -13.17
C ARG A 142 0.73 -19.34 -11.77
N GLU A 143 0.18 -20.54 -11.62
CA GLU A 143 -0.15 -21.07 -10.29
C GLU A 143 1.13 -21.18 -9.46
N LEU A 144 1.09 -20.66 -8.23
CA LEU A 144 2.17 -20.83 -7.28
C LEU A 144 1.92 -22.14 -6.53
N THR A 145 2.76 -23.16 -6.77
CA THR A 145 2.66 -24.42 -6.04
C THR A 145 3.16 -24.22 -4.59
N PRO A 146 2.40 -24.66 -3.57
CA PRO A 146 2.86 -24.56 -2.19
C PRO A 146 4.03 -25.50 -1.91
N THR A 147 4.84 -25.12 -0.93
CA THR A 147 5.92 -25.98 -0.41
C THR A 147 5.35 -26.94 0.63
N THR A 148 5.93 -28.13 0.75
CA THR A 148 5.56 -29.08 1.82
C THR A 148 6.38 -28.79 3.07
N ALA A 149 5.70 -28.55 4.19
CA ALA A 149 6.29 -28.48 5.53
C ALA A 149 5.88 -29.71 6.36
N TYR A 150 6.58 -29.90 7.47
CA TYR A 150 6.52 -31.12 8.29
C TYR A 150 6.35 -30.80 9.78
N ARG A 151 5.50 -31.53 10.48
CA ARG A 151 5.39 -31.48 11.95
C ARG A 151 5.30 -32.87 12.56
N ASN A 152 5.33 -32.93 13.89
CA ASN A 152 5.35 -34.16 14.66
C ASN A 152 6.49 -35.09 14.24
N ASN A 153 7.73 -34.58 14.26
CA ASN A 153 8.93 -35.31 13.84
C ASN A 153 8.81 -35.93 12.44
N MET A 154 8.42 -35.09 11.47
CA MET A 154 8.25 -35.46 10.05
C MET A 154 7.16 -36.48 9.73
N THR A 155 6.26 -36.78 10.67
CA THR A 155 5.16 -37.74 10.42
C THR A 155 3.95 -37.11 9.75
N GLU A 156 3.83 -35.78 9.81
CA GLU A 156 2.71 -35.06 9.24
C GLU A 156 3.18 -34.00 8.24
N GLU A 157 2.77 -34.17 6.98
CA GLU A 157 3.06 -33.26 5.89
C GLU A 157 1.89 -32.29 5.68
N PHE A 158 2.18 -31.03 5.41
CA PHE A 158 1.16 -30.05 5.09
C PHE A 158 1.67 -28.94 4.15
N PRO A 159 0.83 -28.42 3.25
CA PRO A 159 1.22 -27.39 2.30
C PRO A 159 1.29 -26.01 2.96
N VAL A 160 2.33 -25.26 2.62
CA VAL A 160 2.58 -23.90 3.11
C VAL A 160 3.00 -22.93 2.00
N TYR A 161 2.72 -21.64 2.22
CA TYR A 161 3.38 -20.53 1.54
C TYR A 161 4.17 -19.69 2.54
N PHE A 162 5.14 -18.93 2.04
CA PHE A 162 5.91 -17.97 2.83
C PHE A 162 5.62 -16.56 2.35
N THR A 163 5.37 -15.64 3.28
CA THR A 163 5.26 -14.22 2.90
C THR A 163 6.65 -13.64 2.64
N ARG A 164 6.76 -12.73 1.66
CA ARG A 164 8.05 -12.10 1.34
C ARG A 164 8.59 -11.28 2.51
N ALA A 165 7.73 -10.64 3.30
CA ALA A 165 8.15 -9.83 4.45
C ALA A 165 8.82 -10.69 5.54
N PHE A 166 8.27 -11.85 5.86
CA PHE A 166 8.90 -12.76 6.83
C PHE A 166 10.18 -13.38 6.26
N HIS A 167 10.20 -13.77 4.99
CA HIS A 167 11.43 -14.28 4.36
C HIS A 167 12.56 -13.23 4.33
N GLN A 168 12.24 -11.95 4.14
CA GLN A 168 13.22 -10.86 4.25
C GLN A 168 13.75 -10.73 5.69
N MET A 169 12.88 -10.80 6.69
CA MET A 169 13.29 -10.75 8.10
C MET A 169 14.17 -11.95 8.47
N HIS A 170 13.79 -13.15 8.04
CA HIS A 170 14.59 -14.37 8.15
C HIS A 170 16.02 -14.16 7.64
N CYS A 171 16.17 -13.57 6.45
CA CYS A 171 17.48 -13.28 5.86
C CYS A 171 18.33 -12.31 6.72
N ILE A 172 17.71 -11.33 7.37
CA ILE A 172 18.40 -10.41 8.28
C ILE A 172 18.90 -11.17 9.52
N ILE A 173 18.08 -12.08 10.06
CA ILE A 173 18.43 -12.91 11.23
C ILE A 173 19.62 -13.82 10.88
N LEU A 174 19.55 -14.53 9.75
CA LEU A 174 20.62 -15.45 9.33
C LEU A 174 21.93 -14.71 9.01
N PHE A 175 21.84 -13.53 8.40
CA PHE A 175 23.03 -12.71 8.14
C PHE A 175 23.68 -12.23 9.45
N THR A 176 22.87 -11.83 10.43
CA THR A 176 23.34 -11.45 11.77
C THR A 176 24.05 -12.61 12.45
N ASP A 177 23.48 -13.81 12.35
CA ASP A 177 24.07 -15.03 12.89
C ASP A 177 25.43 -15.36 12.25
N ALA A 178 25.46 -15.43 10.92
CA ALA A 178 26.66 -15.78 10.16
C ALA A 178 27.78 -14.77 10.40
N TYR A 179 27.48 -13.48 10.31
CA TYR A 179 28.47 -12.42 10.51
C TYR A 179 29.00 -12.41 11.94
N GLY A 180 28.13 -12.58 12.93
CA GLY A 180 28.55 -12.67 14.33
C GLY A 180 29.48 -13.85 14.61
N HIS A 181 29.17 -15.04 14.10
CA HIS A 181 30.06 -16.20 14.22
C HIS A 181 31.44 -15.95 13.59
N ILE A 182 31.45 -15.43 12.35
CA ILE A 182 32.69 -15.18 11.60
C ILE A 182 33.59 -14.17 12.32
N LEU A 183 33.02 -13.08 12.86
CA LEU A 183 33.79 -12.06 13.59
C LEU A 183 34.51 -12.62 14.82
N HIS A 184 33.95 -13.65 15.44
CA HIS A 184 34.52 -14.33 16.61
C HIS A 184 35.34 -15.58 16.26
N GLY A 185 35.73 -15.73 14.99
CA GLY A 185 36.56 -16.84 14.53
C GLY A 185 35.86 -18.20 14.52
N LYS A 186 34.53 -18.22 14.62
CA LYS A 186 33.71 -19.44 14.47
C LYS A 186 33.30 -19.62 13.00
N GLU A 187 33.03 -20.85 12.61
CA GLU A 187 32.43 -21.13 11.31
C GLU A 187 30.96 -20.66 11.29
N SER A 188 30.51 -20.18 10.14
CA SER A 188 29.08 -19.89 9.92
C SER A 188 28.28 -21.18 9.99
N ARG A 189 27.13 -21.13 10.67
CA ARG A 189 26.15 -22.24 10.68
C ARG A 189 25.47 -22.42 9.31
N TRP A 190 25.48 -21.36 8.49
CA TRP A 190 24.88 -21.31 7.17
C TRP A 190 25.95 -21.45 6.10
N ASP A 191 25.65 -22.22 5.07
CA ASP A 191 26.55 -22.34 3.93
C ASP A 191 26.65 -20.98 3.17
N PRO A 192 27.78 -20.73 2.47
CA PRO A 192 27.96 -19.49 1.74
C PRO A 192 26.93 -19.22 0.64
N GLU A 193 26.34 -20.26 0.05
CA GLU A 193 25.32 -20.12 -1.00
C GLU A 193 24.02 -19.57 -0.43
N HIS A 194 23.62 -20.05 0.75
CA HIS A 194 22.47 -19.56 1.50
C HIS A 194 22.64 -18.09 1.87
N ILE A 195 23.83 -17.70 2.36
CA ILE A 195 24.11 -16.29 2.68
C ILE A 195 24.05 -15.41 1.41
N ALA A 196 24.55 -15.90 0.28
CA ALA A 196 24.44 -15.18 -0.99
C ALA A 196 22.97 -15.05 -1.46
N HIS A 197 22.14 -16.07 -1.24
CA HIS A 197 20.69 -16.02 -1.46
C HIS A 197 20.04 -14.95 -0.57
N CYS A 198 20.34 -14.91 0.72
CA CYS A 198 19.82 -13.89 1.64
C CYS A 198 20.13 -12.47 1.18
N VAL A 199 21.39 -12.22 0.78
CA VAL A 199 21.81 -10.91 0.25
C VAL A 199 21.05 -10.55 -1.03
N ASN A 200 20.83 -11.51 -1.93
CA ASN A 200 20.06 -11.28 -3.15
C ASN A 200 18.58 -11.00 -2.86
N VAL A 201 17.94 -11.73 -1.94
CA VAL A 201 16.55 -11.49 -1.51
C VAL A 201 16.39 -10.08 -0.95
N LEU A 202 17.32 -9.64 -0.09
CA LEU A 202 17.29 -8.28 0.47
C LEU A 202 17.53 -7.22 -0.61
N ARG A 203 18.50 -7.43 -1.51
CA ARG A 203 18.75 -6.54 -2.65
C ARG A 203 17.52 -6.38 -3.55
N GLU A 204 16.89 -7.49 -3.92
CA GLU A 204 15.67 -7.49 -4.74
C GLU A 204 14.54 -6.72 -4.06
N SER A 205 14.42 -6.88 -2.75
CA SER A 205 13.40 -6.21 -1.95
C SER A 205 13.62 -4.69 -1.92
N VAL A 206 14.86 -4.23 -1.73
CA VAL A 206 15.21 -2.80 -1.82
C VAL A 206 14.92 -2.25 -3.22
N ALA A 207 15.32 -2.95 -4.27
CA ALA A 207 15.09 -2.53 -5.65
C ALA A 207 13.60 -2.50 -6.03
N CYS A 208 12.81 -3.44 -5.52
CA CYS A 208 11.37 -3.54 -5.75
C CYS A 208 10.59 -2.46 -4.98
N LEU A 209 10.92 -2.26 -3.71
CA LEU A 209 10.26 -1.26 -2.87
C LEU A 209 10.65 0.17 -3.27
N ALA A 210 11.86 0.35 -3.81
CA ALA A 210 12.36 1.61 -4.34
C ALA A 210 12.04 2.81 -3.43
N ASP A 211 12.35 2.69 -2.13
CA ASP A 211 12.03 3.70 -1.13
C ASP A 211 12.70 5.03 -1.49
N ALA A 212 11.86 6.02 -1.84
CA ALA A 212 12.29 7.35 -2.25
C ALA A 212 12.38 8.35 -1.07
N SER A 213 12.18 7.88 0.16
CA SER A 213 12.32 8.69 1.37
C SER A 213 13.75 9.22 1.49
N VAL A 214 13.88 10.51 1.81
CA VAL A 214 15.20 11.14 1.98
C VAL A 214 15.73 10.84 3.37
N ALA A 215 16.96 10.34 3.44
CA ALA A 215 17.68 10.10 4.68
C ALA A 215 18.79 11.13 4.92
N SER A 216 19.04 11.46 6.18
CA SER A 216 20.09 12.39 6.61
C SER A 216 20.56 12.05 8.03
N PHE A 217 21.62 12.71 8.50
CA PHE A 217 21.93 12.82 9.92
C PHE A 217 20.89 13.74 10.60
N THR A 218 20.37 13.33 11.76
CA THR A 218 19.38 14.10 12.53
C THR A 218 20.05 15.02 13.57
N TYR A 219 21.29 14.72 13.97
CA TYR A 219 22.13 15.56 14.82
C TYR A 219 23.59 15.50 14.37
N LYS A 220 24.39 16.52 14.74
CA LYS A 220 25.72 16.80 14.17
C LYS A 220 26.76 15.73 14.51
N GLU A 221 26.62 15.09 15.67
CA GLU A 221 27.56 14.09 16.18
C GLU A 221 27.18 12.65 15.77
N ASP A 222 26.06 12.45 15.08
CA ASP A 222 25.67 11.13 14.62
C ASP A 222 26.63 10.63 13.54
N ARG A 223 26.89 9.32 13.57
CA ARG A 223 27.68 8.61 12.57
C ARG A 223 26.82 7.69 11.69
N HIS A 224 25.52 7.63 11.94
CA HIS A 224 24.59 6.74 11.26
C HIS A 224 23.52 7.56 10.53
N ILE A 225 23.40 7.35 9.22
CA ILE A 225 22.36 7.97 8.40
C ILE A 225 21.00 7.39 8.79
N ALA A 226 19.95 8.22 8.75
CA ALA A 226 18.55 7.83 8.99
C ALA A 226 18.20 7.46 10.45
N ARG A 227 19.11 7.62 11.41
CA ARG A 227 18.79 7.37 12.82
C ARG A 227 17.71 8.34 13.30
N ASP A 228 16.76 7.82 14.08
CA ASP A 228 15.60 8.55 14.64
C ASP A 228 14.70 9.20 13.59
N GLN A 229 14.81 8.79 12.32
CA GLN A 229 13.90 9.20 11.27
C GLN A 229 12.71 8.25 11.20
N LYS A 230 11.50 8.81 11.14
CA LYS A 230 10.28 8.03 10.99
C LYS A 230 10.13 7.56 9.54
N LEU A 231 9.65 6.35 9.36
CA LEU A 231 9.20 5.85 8.06
C LEU A 231 7.68 5.80 8.01
N TYR A 232 7.09 6.04 6.84
CA TYR A 232 5.65 5.90 6.63
C TYR A 232 5.35 4.53 6.02
N CYS A 233 5.01 3.55 6.85
CA CYS A 233 4.93 2.15 6.41
C CYS A 233 3.60 1.48 6.76
N ARG A 234 3.36 0.36 6.08
CA ARG A 234 2.36 -0.63 6.49
C ARG A 234 2.84 -1.30 7.77
N ASN A 235 1.91 -1.61 8.66
CA ASN A 235 2.23 -2.16 9.97
C ASN A 235 2.65 -3.63 9.87
N TYR A 236 3.95 -3.88 9.93
CA TYR A 236 4.53 -5.24 9.92
C TYR A 236 4.00 -6.10 11.07
N MET A 237 3.84 -5.53 12.27
CA MET A 237 3.32 -6.26 13.43
C MET A 237 1.86 -6.68 13.26
N ALA A 238 1.06 -5.93 12.49
CA ALA A 238 -0.29 -6.34 12.14
C ALA A 238 -0.28 -7.55 11.18
N LEU A 239 0.62 -7.55 10.19
CA LEU A 239 0.85 -8.70 9.31
C LEU A 239 1.31 -9.92 10.10
N ARG A 240 2.26 -9.73 11.03
CA ARG A 240 2.75 -10.76 11.94
C ARG A 240 1.62 -11.36 12.77
N LYS A 241 0.86 -10.51 13.46
CA LYS A 241 -0.30 -10.93 14.27
C LYS A 241 -1.33 -11.70 13.45
N TRP A 242 -1.59 -11.28 12.22
CA TRP A 242 -2.48 -11.99 11.31
C TRP A 242 -1.93 -13.37 10.95
N ALA A 243 -0.64 -13.47 10.63
CA ALA A 243 0.03 -14.73 10.30
C ALA A 243 0.13 -15.70 11.48
N ASP A 244 0.30 -15.18 12.70
CA ASP A 244 0.44 -15.96 13.94
C ASP A 244 -0.87 -16.54 14.47
N ASP A 245 -2.01 -16.21 13.84
CA ASP A 245 -3.28 -16.84 14.14
C ASP A 245 -3.13 -18.37 14.06
N PRO A 246 -3.51 -19.14 15.09
CA PRO A 246 -3.36 -20.60 15.10
C PRO A 246 -4.02 -21.33 13.92
N THR A 247 -5.00 -20.69 13.26
CA THR A 247 -5.62 -21.21 12.05
C THR A 247 -4.76 -21.00 10.81
N LYS A 248 -3.79 -20.10 10.80
CA LYS A 248 -2.99 -19.75 9.62
C LYS A 248 -1.53 -20.13 9.79
N ALA A 249 -1.02 -20.02 11.01
CA ALA A 249 0.37 -20.29 11.33
C ALA A 249 0.73 -21.75 11.06
N ALA A 250 1.69 -21.96 10.16
CA ALA A 250 2.38 -23.23 10.05
C ALA A 250 3.41 -23.34 11.17
N ARG A 251 3.03 -23.98 12.28
CA ARG A 251 3.98 -24.39 13.33
C ARG A 251 4.57 -25.73 12.93
N TYR A 252 5.82 -25.74 12.50
CA TYR A 252 6.59 -26.94 12.15
C TYR A 252 7.80 -27.09 13.07
N ASP A 253 8.27 -28.33 13.21
CA ASP A 253 9.31 -28.70 14.18
C ASP A 253 10.73 -28.29 13.74
N ILE A 254 10.91 -27.70 12.55
CA ILE A 254 12.24 -27.57 11.93
C ILE A 254 12.42 -26.21 11.26
N VAL A 255 13.05 -25.26 11.97
CA VAL A 255 13.46 -23.94 11.46
C VAL A 255 14.51 -24.03 10.33
N GLU A 256 15.20 -25.17 10.13
CA GLU A 256 16.42 -25.23 9.31
C GLU A 256 16.39 -26.05 8.01
N ASN A 257 15.41 -26.92 7.73
CA ASN A 257 15.57 -27.92 6.65
C ASN A 257 14.37 -28.05 5.70
N LEU A 258 14.03 -26.98 5.00
CA LEU A 258 13.10 -27.03 3.87
C LEU A 258 13.76 -27.33 2.51
N LEU A 259 15.04 -27.73 2.50
CA LEU A 259 15.69 -28.26 1.29
C LEU A 259 15.81 -29.79 1.37
N PRO A 260 15.43 -30.53 0.31
CA PRO A 260 15.55 -32.00 0.24
C PRO A 260 16.95 -32.54 0.59
N GLU A 261 17.99 -31.75 0.31
CA GLU A 261 19.39 -32.12 0.55
C GLU A 261 19.73 -32.22 2.05
N ASN A 262 19.11 -31.38 2.89
CA ASN A 262 19.28 -31.47 4.34
C ASN A 262 18.43 -32.60 4.96
N LEU A 263 17.37 -33.04 4.26
CA LEU A 263 16.58 -34.21 4.61
C LEU A 263 17.40 -35.50 4.51
N GLU A 264 18.28 -35.60 3.51
CA GLU A 264 19.20 -36.74 3.39
C GLU A 264 20.30 -36.72 4.46
N LYS A 265 20.83 -35.54 4.80
CA LYS A 265 21.78 -35.40 5.90
C LYS A 265 21.17 -35.87 7.23
N HIS A 266 19.95 -35.46 7.56
CA HIS A 266 19.26 -35.91 8.78
C HIS A 266 19.04 -37.43 8.82
N LYS A 267 18.59 -38.03 7.70
CA LYS A 267 18.45 -39.49 7.57
C LYS A 267 19.79 -40.23 7.71
N SER A 268 20.90 -39.58 7.35
CA SER A 268 22.25 -40.16 7.46
C SER A 268 22.84 -40.07 8.87
N THR A 269 22.53 -39.01 9.63
CA THR A 269 22.95 -38.86 11.03
C THR A 269 22.17 -39.77 11.97
N GLU A 270 20.88 -40.00 11.71
CA GLU A 270 20.06 -40.94 12.49
C GLU A 270 20.52 -42.41 12.33
N LYS A 271 21.05 -42.76 11.15
CA LYS A 271 21.67 -44.08 10.90
C LYS A 271 23.07 -44.27 11.48
N ARG A 272 23.72 -43.21 11.99
CA ARG A 272 25.04 -43.27 12.64
C ARG A 272 24.96 -43.33 14.17
N GLY A 273 23.76 -43.29 14.74
CA GLY A 273 23.48 -43.36 16.17
C GLY A 273 22.98 -44.72 16.67
N ILE A 274 23.35 -45.82 16.02
CA ILE A 274 23.18 -47.21 16.50
C ILE A 274 24.50 -47.96 16.33
#